data_AF-A0A231RML8-F1
#
_entry.id   AF-A0A231RML8-F1
#
_cell.length_a   1.000
_cell.length_b   1.000
_cell.length_c   1.000
_cell.angle_alpha   90.00
_cell.angle_beta   90.00
_cell.angle_gamma   90.00
#
_symmetry.space_group_name_H-M   'P 1'
#
loop_
_entity.id
_entity.type
_entity.pdbx_description
1 polymer ?
#
loop_
_entity_poly.entity_id
_entity_poly.type
_entity_poly.pdbx_seq_one_letter_code
_entity_poly.pdbx_strand_id
1 'polypeptide(L)'
;MRIEENMKVAYREAAAKLVVPTLADRKAKAAIDRMLEARTRRSSILRRRSTQWAIAGSLALLIMGFTTQYFVKIGDDRFSLEMTVNDQIRFDEHTASVVRNQLQTIRSQLAVGEKALVYSPEIESLLPDYRSKGLFYAEYVSNPYLFKDYGEWKERLAGLVPELALPDAEKNGLVFVDGKDEAAYGGSVFEMETAKRLQAEVTEQGKALAWEKIEREEERLPAYTTSYRDAGGHELIFSVQLFGEKIKLVGLTQAQQEKIRLSDGREALYSVNDKFLYADSNRYASLSWIDTQEEASVLYTVGSFSDAATKEQLIAVAESAISQQAIVKPAA
;
A
#
# COMPACT_ATOMS: atom_id res chain seq x y z
N MET A 1 13.79 -9.13 -45.91
CA MET A 1 14.41 -10.16 -45.06
C MET A 1 14.27 -9.75 -43.60
N ARG A 2 13.74 -10.64 -42.76
CA ARG A 2 13.44 -10.39 -41.33
C ARG A 2 14.68 -10.70 -40.48
N ILE A 3 14.86 -9.96 -39.38
CA ILE A 3 16.00 -10.08 -38.44
C ILE A 3 16.26 -11.53 -37.99
N GLU A 4 15.24 -12.37 -37.90
CA GLU A 4 15.35 -13.80 -37.57
C GLU A 4 16.14 -14.63 -38.60
N GLU A 5 16.05 -14.30 -39.90
CA GLU A 5 16.79 -15.02 -40.94
C GLU A 5 18.29 -14.73 -40.83
N ASN A 6 18.65 -13.47 -40.55
CA ASN A 6 20.04 -13.07 -40.34
C ASN A 6 20.65 -13.73 -39.09
N MET A 7 19.87 -13.88 -38.01
CA MET A 7 20.34 -14.60 -36.82
C MET A 7 20.56 -16.10 -37.08
N LYS A 8 19.67 -16.75 -37.84
CA LYS A 8 19.83 -18.17 -38.19
C LYS A 8 21.07 -18.44 -39.05
N VAL A 9 21.38 -17.52 -39.97
CA VAL A 9 22.58 -17.61 -40.81
C VAL A 9 23.84 -17.41 -39.96
N ALA A 10 23.88 -16.37 -39.11
CA ALA A 10 25.01 -16.11 -38.23
C ALA A 10 25.30 -17.27 -37.26
N TYR A 11 24.25 -17.91 -36.73
CA TYR A 11 24.41 -19.07 -35.84
C TYR A 11 24.98 -20.30 -36.56
N ARG A 12 24.57 -20.55 -37.81
CA ARG A 12 25.12 -21.65 -38.62
C ARG A 12 26.59 -21.43 -38.96
N GLU A 13 26.97 -20.19 -39.30
CA GLU A 13 28.36 -19.85 -39.58
C GLU A 13 29.26 -19.95 -38.34
N ALA A 14 28.74 -19.59 -37.16
CA ALA A 14 29.46 -19.74 -35.89
C ALA A 14 29.65 -21.22 -35.51
N ALA A 15 28.62 -22.05 -35.68
CA ALA A 15 28.69 -23.48 -35.39
C ALA A 15 29.66 -24.24 -36.31
N ALA A 16 29.80 -23.81 -37.57
CA ALA A 16 30.71 -24.41 -38.54
C ALA A 16 32.20 -24.18 -38.22
N LYS A 17 32.54 -23.22 -37.35
CA LYS A 17 33.92 -22.90 -36.94
C LYS A 17 34.40 -23.70 -35.73
N LEU A 18 33.54 -24.50 -35.10
CA LEU A 18 33.92 -25.36 -33.98
C LEU A 18 34.56 -26.65 -34.50
N VAL A 19 35.90 -26.68 -34.50
CA VAL A 19 36.66 -27.91 -34.76
C VAL A 19 36.72 -28.74 -33.49
N VAL A 20 36.00 -29.86 -33.47
CA VAL A 20 35.99 -30.81 -32.35
C VAL A 20 37.21 -31.74 -32.45
N PRO A 21 38.01 -31.93 -31.38
CA PRO A 21 39.18 -32.82 -31.41
C PRO A 21 38.81 -34.28 -31.67
N THR A 22 39.39 -34.87 -32.71
CA THR A 22 39.04 -36.17 -33.31
C THR A 22 39.44 -37.44 -32.53
N LEU A 23 39.91 -37.32 -31.28
CA LEU A 23 40.36 -38.47 -30.47
C LEU A 23 39.44 -38.83 -29.28
N ALA A 24 38.49 -37.96 -28.92
CA ALA A 24 37.44 -38.29 -27.94
C ALA A 24 36.26 -39.08 -28.55
N ASP A 25 36.24 -39.22 -29.88
CA ASP A 25 35.01 -39.53 -30.61
C ASP A 25 34.70 -41.02 -30.75
N ARG A 26 35.69 -41.93 -30.77
CA ARG A 26 35.36 -43.36 -30.97
C ARG A 26 34.81 -44.05 -29.73
N LYS A 27 35.31 -43.73 -28.54
CA LYS A 27 34.80 -44.30 -27.28
C LYS A 27 33.48 -43.66 -26.88
N ALA A 28 33.34 -42.34 -27.06
CA ALA A 28 32.08 -41.64 -26.81
C ALA A 28 30.99 -42.10 -27.80
N LYS A 29 31.31 -42.21 -29.09
CA LYS A 29 30.36 -42.73 -30.09
C LYS A 29 29.97 -44.19 -29.82
N ALA A 30 30.91 -45.07 -29.48
CA ALA A 30 30.58 -46.45 -29.12
C ALA A 30 29.74 -46.56 -27.83
N ALA A 31 29.94 -45.67 -26.86
CA ALA A 31 29.13 -45.60 -25.65
C ALA A 31 27.71 -45.06 -25.94
N ILE A 32 27.61 -44.05 -26.80
CA ILE A 32 26.34 -43.45 -27.24
C ILE A 32 25.54 -44.44 -28.10
N ASP A 33 26.20 -45.15 -29.03
CA ASP A 33 25.56 -46.16 -29.88
C ASP A 33 25.03 -47.34 -29.03
N ARG A 34 25.80 -47.80 -28.02
CA ARG A 34 25.30 -48.79 -27.04
C ARG A 34 24.13 -48.26 -26.20
N MET A 35 24.17 -46.99 -25.79
CA MET A 35 23.07 -46.36 -25.06
C MET A 35 21.82 -46.22 -25.92
N LEU A 36 21.97 -45.91 -27.20
CA LEU A 36 20.87 -45.74 -28.15
C LEU A 36 20.26 -47.09 -28.55
N GLU A 37 21.07 -48.14 -28.77
CA GLU A 37 20.59 -49.50 -29.00
C GLU A 37 19.90 -50.12 -27.77
N ALA A 38 20.37 -49.80 -26.55
CA ALA A 38 19.69 -50.21 -25.32
C ALA A 38 18.33 -49.50 -25.12
N ARG A 39 18.16 -48.30 -25.71
CA ARG A 39 16.96 -47.47 -25.57
C ARG A 39 15.88 -47.76 -26.62
N THR A 40 16.23 -48.39 -27.75
CA THR A 40 15.27 -48.74 -28.82
C THR A 40 14.49 -50.03 -28.56
N ARG A 41 14.83 -50.84 -27.53
CA ARG A 41 14.11 -52.10 -27.20
C ARG A 41 13.24 -52.07 -25.94
N ARG A 42 13.20 -50.97 -25.17
CA ARG A 42 12.35 -50.89 -23.95
C ARG A 42 11.23 -49.84 -24.08
N SER A 43 10.11 -50.34 -24.57
CA SER A 43 8.71 -49.90 -24.34
C SER A 43 8.39 -48.41 -24.50
N SER A 44 7.84 -48.06 -25.66
CA SER A 44 7.14 -46.79 -25.95
C SER A 44 5.95 -46.48 -25.01
N ILE A 45 5.47 -47.48 -24.25
CA ILE A 45 4.28 -47.37 -23.39
C ILE A 45 4.57 -46.62 -22.08
N LEU A 46 5.76 -46.80 -21.48
CA LEU A 46 6.15 -46.12 -20.22
C LEU A 46 6.43 -44.62 -20.42
N ARG A 47 6.87 -44.22 -21.62
CA ARG A 47 7.22 -42.83 -21.94
C ARG A 47 5.99 -41.92 -22.10
N ARG A 48 4.83 -42.47 -22.51
CA ARG A 48 3.57 -41.70 -22.60
C ARG A 48 3.02 -41.35 -21.21
N ARG A 49 3.06 -42.29 -20.27
CA ARG A 49 2.57 -42.04 -18.89
C ARG A 49 3.46 -41.05 -18.14
N SER A 50 4.79 -41.15 -18.22
CA SER A 50 5.67 -40.21 -17.54
C SER A 50 5.57 -38.78 -18.09
N THR A 51 5.34 -38.63 -19.40
CA THR A 51 5.11 -37.30 -20.00
C THR A 51 3.77 -36.72 -19.57
N GLN A 52 2.72 -37.55 -19.45
CA GLN A 52 1.42 -37.11 -18.92
C GLN A 52 1.51 -36.71 -17.45
N TRP A 53 2.25 -37.45 -16.61
CA TRP A 53 2.48 -37.09 -15.21
C TRP A 53 3.36 -35.84 -15.06
N ALA A 54 4.34 -35.64 -15.94
CA ALA A 54 5.14 -34.42 -15.96
C ALA A 54 4.30 -33.19 -16.37
N ILE A 55 3.40 -33.32 -17.35
CA ILE A 55 2.47 -32.27 -17.76
C ILE A 55 1.43 -32.00 -16.66
N ALA A 56 0.88 -33.04 -16.02
CA ALA A 56 -0.05 -32.88 -14.91
C ALA A 56 0.63 -32.24 -13.69
N GLY A 57 1.89 -32.60 -13.41
CA GLY A 57 2.70 -31.99 -12.35
C GLY A 57 3.05 -30.53 -12.64
N SER A 58 3.40 -30.19 -13.88
CA SER A 58 3.63 -28.79 -14.26
C SER A 58 2.34 -27.97 -14.27
N LEU A 59 1.21 -28.55 -14.66
CA LEU A 59 -0.10 -27.89 -14.57
C LEU A 59 -0.54 -27.70 -13.12
N ALA A 60 -0.30 -28.68 -12.24
CA ALA A 60 -0.55 -28.56 -10.81
C ALA A 60 0.34 -27.49 -10.17
N LEU A 61 1.61 -27.39 -10.55
CA LEU A 61 2.51 -26.32 -10.10
C LEU A 61 2.10 -24.94 -10.64
N LEU A 62 1.57 -24.86 -11.88
CA LEU A 62 1.02 -23.63 -12.44
C LEU A 62 -0.27 -23.20 -11.73
N ILE A 63 -1.15 -24.15 -11.38
CA ILE A 63 -2.41 -23.89 -10.64
C ILE A 63 -2.13 -23.56 -9.16
N MET A 64 -1.12 -24.17 -8.54
CA MET A 64 -0.73 -23.88 -7.16
C MET A 64 0.13 -22.61 -7.03
N GLY A 65 0.83 -22.21 -8.09
CA GLY A 65 1.77 -21.08 -8.06
C GLY A 65 1.18 -19.71 -8.41
N PHE A 66 -0.01 -19.65 -9.02
CA PHE A 66 -0.61 -18.40 -9.47
C PHE A 66 -2.09 -18.36 -9.08
N THR A 67 -2.44 -17.54 -8.08
CA THR A 67 -3.73 -16.81 -7.92
C THR A 67 -4.13 -16.52 -6.48
N THR A 68 -3.32 -16.83 -5.45
CA THR A 68 -3.61 -16.27 -4.13
C THR A 68 -3.25 -14.79 -4.13
N GLN A 69 -4.23 -13.96 -4.52
CA GLN A 69 -4.31 -12.59 -4.06
C GLN A 69 -4.15 -12.65 -2.54
N TYR A 70 -3.03 -12.11 -2.04
CA TYR A 70 -2.78 -12.09 -0.61
C TYR A 70 -3.75 -11.08 0.00
N PHE A 71 -4.72 -11.60 0.76
CA PHE A 71 -5.63 -10.80 1.55
C PHE A 71 -5.13 -10.79 3.00
N VAL A 72 -4.90 -9.60 3.54
CA VAL A 72 -4.71 -9.44 4.98
C VAL A 72 -5.97 -8.81 5.57
N LYS A 73 -6.56 -9.51 6.54
CA LYS A 73 -7.77 -9.08 7.23
C LYS A 73 -7.48 -8.83 8.70
N ILE A 74 -7.74 -7.63 9.20
CA ILE A 74 -7.82 -7.34 10.64
C ILE A 74 -9.22 -6.82 10.99
N GLY A 75 -9.69 -7.12 12.20
CA GLY A 75 -10.98 -6.64 12.70
C GLY A 75 -11.82 -7.70 13.39
N ASP A 76 -13.06 -7.35 13.67
CA ASP A 76 -14.05 -8.12 14.41
C ASP A 76 -15.41 -8.13 13.68
N ASP A 77 -16.48 -8.41 14.40
CA ASP A 77 -17.84 -8.48 13.85
C ASP A 77 -18.44 -7.11 13.50
N ARG A 78 -17.92 -6.01 14.05
CA ARG A 78 -18.38 -4.63 13.81
C ARG A 78 -17.52 -3.90 12.80
N PHE A 79 -16.23 -4.20 12.74
CA PHE A 79 -15.33 -3.57 11.80
C PHE A 79 -14.42 -4.61 11.14
N SER A 80 -14.26 -4.53 9.82
CA SER A 80 -13.24 -5.32 9.14
C SER A 80 -12.48 -4.51 8.09
N LEU A 81 -11.16 -4.62 8.13
CA LEU A 81 -10.25 -4.08 7.14
C LEU A 81 -9.68 -5.25 6.33
N GLU A 82 -10.01 -5.31 5.05
CA GLU A 82 -9.46 -6.28 4.10
C GLU A 82 -8.59 -5.54 3.10
N MET A 83 -7.30 -5.84 3.10
CA MET A 83 -6.32 -5.27 2.17
C MET A 83 -5.91 -6.33 1.15
N THR A 84 -6.01 -5.98 -0.12
CA THR A 84 -5.59 -6.83 -1.24
C THR A 84 -4.32 -6.26 -1.85
N VAL A 85 -3.26 -7.06 -1.88
CA VAL A 85 -2.01 -6.62 -2.51
C VAL A 85 -2.16 -6.66 -4.04
N ASN A 86 -1.92 -5.53 -4.71
CA ASN A 86 -1.91 -5.39 -6.16
C ASN A 86 -0.55 -4.85 -6.63
N ASP A 87 0.25 -5.71 -7.23
CA ASP A 87 1.59 -5.41 -7.76
C ASP A 87 1.58 -4.69 -9.12
N GLN A 88 0.40 -4.58 -9.75
CA GLN A 88 0.22 -3.95 -11.06
C GLN A 88 0.11 -2.43 -10.99
N ILE A 89 -0.30 -1.90 -9.84
CA ILE A 89 -0.16 -0.47 -9.58
C ILE A 89 1.36 -0.18 -9.67
N ARG A 90 1.78 0.87 -10.36
CA ARG A 90 3.18 1.32 -10.40
C ARG A 90 3.18 2.83 -10.37
N PHE A 91 3.64 3.40 -9.26
CA PHE A 91 3.86 4.84 -9.16
C PHE A 91 5.15 5.19 -9.90
N ASP A 92 5.03 6.03 -10.91
CA ASP A 92 6.16 6.70 -11.52
C ASP A 92 6.57 7.87 -10.62
N GLU A 93 7.84 7.91 -10.19
CA GLU A 93 8.34 8.90 -9.24
C GLU A 93 8.21 10.33 -9.78
N HIS A 94 8.40 10.50 -11.09
CA HIS A 94 8.23 11.78 -11.74
C HIS A 94 6.75 12.23 -11.69
N THR A 95 5.82 11.36 -12.05
CA THR A 95 4.38 11.63 -11.97
C THR A 95 3.94 11.92 -10.53
N ALA A 96 4.43 11.16 -9.54
CA ALA A 96 4.13 11.41 -8.13
C ALA A 96 4.61 12.81 -7.68
N SER A 97 5.81 13.22 -8.10
CA SER A 97 6.33 14.57 -7.81
C SER A 97 5.48 15.67 -8.47
N VAL A 98 5.06 15.48 -9.72
CA VAL A 98 4.14 16.41 -10.40
C VAL A 98 2.83 16.55 -9.62
N VAL A 99 2.22 15.42 -9.24
CA VAL A 99 0.98 15.41 -8.45
C VAL A 99 1.17 16.11 -7.10
N ARG A 100 2.24 15.80 -6.35
CA ARG A 100 2.53 16.47 -5.07
C ARG A 100 2.63 17.98 -5.23
N ASN A 101 3.35 18.45 -6.24
CA ASN A 101 3.49 19.88 -6.51
C ASN A 101 2.16 20.55 -6.87
N GLN A 102 1.31 19.87 -7.66
CA GLN A 102 -0.05 20.34 -7.96
C GLN A 102 -0.88 20.45 -6.68
N LEU A 103 -0.92 19.41 -5.85
CA LEU A 103 -1.69 19.39 -4.60
C LEU A 103 -1.17 20.45 -3.61
N GLN A 104 0.15 20.63 -3.51
CA GLN A 104 0.75 21.65 -2.64
C GLN A 104 0.44 23.07 -3.12
N THR A 105 0.39 23.30 -4.44
CA THR A 105 -0.01 24.59 -5.04
C THR A 105 -1.47 24.92 -4.75
N ILE A 106 -2.34 23.92 -4.71
CA ILE A 106 -3.75 24.12 -4.34
C ILE A 106 -3.86 24.38 -2.84
N ARG A 107 -3.15 23.61 -2.01
CA ARG A 107 -3.12 23.81 -0.55
C ARG A 107 -2.73 25.23 -0.17
N SER A 108 -1.74 25.83 -0.84
CA SER A 108 -1.30 27.20 -0.54
C SER A 108 -2.31 28.29 -0.94
N GLN A 109 -3.34 27.94 -1.74
CA GLN A 109 -4.44 28.83 -2.09
C GLN A 109 -5.65 28.70 -1.15
N LEU A 110 -5.66 27.69 -0.29
CA LEU A 110 -6.71 27.46 0.70
C LEU A 110 -6.43 28.26 1.97
N ALA A 111 -7.45 28.92 2.51
CA ALA A 111 -7.39 29.48 3.85
C ALA A 111 -7.32 28.36 4.90
N VAL A 112 -6.91 28.72 6.12
CA VAL A 112 -6.87 27.76 7.24
C VAL A 112 -8.28 27.24 7.50
N GLY A 113 -8.42 25.92 7.60
CA GLY A 113 -9.69 25.20 7.76
C GLY A 113 -10.42 24.91 6.44
N GLU A 114 -9.92 25.38 5.29
CA GLU A 114 -10.53 25.08 4.00
C GLU A 114 -10.01 23.77 3.40
N LYS A 115 -10.88 23.14 2.61
CA LYS A 115 -10.63 21.93 1.84
C LYS A 115 -11.13 22.09 0.41
N ALA A 116 -10.50 21.38 -0.51
CA ALA A 116 -10.87 21.31 -1.90
C ALA A 116 -10.80 19.87 -2.40
N LEU A 117 -11.62 19.59 -3.42
CA LEU A 117 -11.55 18.38 -4.21
C LEU A 117 -10.79 18.70 -5.50
N VAL A 118 -9.81 17.87 -5.83
CA VAL A 118 -8.90 18.07 -6.96
C VAL A 118 -9.00 16.90 -7.91
N TYR A 119 -9.07 17.20 -9.20
CA TYR A 119 -8.92 16.23 -10.27
C TYR A 119 -7.81 16.66 -11.22
N SER A 120 -6.94 15.71 -11.59
CA SER A 120 -6.03 15.82 -12.72
C SER A 120 -5.84 14.45 -13.40
N PRO A 121 -5.53 14.42 -14.71
CA PRO A 121 -5.22 13.17 -15.40
C PRO A 121 -4.00 12.48 -14.80
N GLU A 122 -3.04 13.24 -14.26
CA GLU A 122 -1.86 12.69 -13.59
C GLU A 122 -2.25 11.95 -12.30
N ILE A 123 -3.16 12.51 -11.49
CA ILE A 123 -3.71 11.86 -10.29
C ILE A 123 -4.39 10.54 -10.67
N GLU A 124 -5.24 10.54 -11.72
CA GLU A 124 -5.91 9.33 -12.20
C GLU A 124 -4.92 8.29 -12.74
N SER A 125 -3.84 8.72 -13.40
CA SER A 125 -2.83 7.84 -13.99
C SER A 125 -2.08 7.00 -12.96
N LEU A 126 -2.05 7.43 -11.70
CA LEU A 126 -1.46 6.68 -10.59
C LEU A 126 -2.27 5.42 -10.23
N LEU A 127 -3.54 5.35 -10.64
CA LEU A 127 -4.47 4.25 -10.35
C LEU A 127 -5.11 3.70 -11.65
N PRO A 128 -4.32 3.07 -12.55
CA PRO A 128 -4.80 2.65 -13.87
C PRO A 128 -6.00 1.67 -13.83
N ASP A 129 -6.13 0.90 -12.76
CA ASP A 129 -7.25 -0.02 -12.55
C ASP A 129 -8.59 0.66 -12.24
N TYR A 130 -8.57 1.91 -11.78
CA TYR A 130 -9.80 2.67 -11.53
C TYR A 130 -10.47 3.04 -12.85
N ARG A 131 -9.66 3.51 -13.81
CA ARG A 131 -10.13 3.88 -15.15
C ARG A 131 -10.78 2.70 -15.88
N SER A 132 -10.18 1.51 -15.82
CA SER A 132 -10.71 0.32 -16.48
C SER A 132 -12.04 -0.17 -15.87
N LYS A 133 -12.34 0.23 -14.64
CA LYS A 133 -13.58 -0.09 -13.91
C LYS A 133 -14.61 1.03 -13.93
N GLY A 134 -14.36 2.14 -14.65
CA GLY A 134 -15.22 3.31 -14.63
C GLY A 134 -15.30 3.99 -13.25
N LEU A 135 -14.28 3.77 -12.41
CA LEU A 135 -14.13 4.42 -11.13
C LEU A 135 -13.41 5.75 -11.33
N PHE A 136 -13.92 6.79 -10.69
CA PHE A 136 -13.36 8.13 -10.72
C PHE A 136 -12.40 8.29 -9.54
N TYR A 137 -11.24 8.88 -9.79
CA TYR A 137 -10.30 9.22 -8.75
C TYR A 137 -10.10 10.73 -8.71
N ALA A 138 -10.48 11.32 -7.59
CA ALA A 138 -10.19 12.69 -7.22
C ALA A 138 -9.56 12.66 -5.82
N GLU A 139 -8.88 13.73 -5.45
CA GLU A 139 -8.11 13.79 -4.21
C GLU A 139 -8.55 14.99 -3.38
N TYR A 140 -8.68 14.81 -2.06
CA TYR A 140 -8.88 15.96 -1.17
C TYR A 140 -7.54 16.64 -0.90
N VAL A 141 -7.58 17.97 -0.91
CA VAL A 141 -6.50 18.81 -0.43
C VAL A 141 -7.08 19.75 0.61
N SER A 142 -6.47 19.78 1.79
CA SER A 142 -6.87 20.64 2.89
C SER A 142 -5.69 21.45 3.42
N ASN A 143 -6.02 22.58 4.05
CA ASN A 143 -5.12 23.40 4.85
C ASN A 143 -5.66 23.47 6.30
N PRO A 144 -5.55 22.38 7.08
CA PRO A 144 -6.19 22.31 8.39
C PRO A 144 -5.62 23.31 9.39
N TYR A 145 -6.41 23.63 10.42
CA TYR A 145 -5.87 24.26 11.62
C TYR A 145 -4.95 23.28 12.34
N LEU A 146 -3.77 23.76 12.76
CA LEU A 146 -2.79 22.95 13.47
C LEU A 146 -2.70 23.41 14.93
N PHE A 147 -3.07 22.53 15.86
CA PHE A 147 -2.87 22.73 17.29
C PHE A 147 -1.39 22.55 17.61
N LYS A 148 -0.70 23.64 17.98
CA LYS A 148 0.74 23.62 18.31
C LYS A 148 1.02 23.42 19.79
N ASP A 149 0.01 23.61 20.64
CA ASP A 149 0.09 23.29 22.06
C ASP A 149 -0.46 21.88 22.34
N TYR A 150 0.32 21.08 23.08
CA TYR A 150 -0.05 19.69 23.38
C TYR A 150 -1.24 19.61 24.34
N GLY A 151 -1.35 20.53 25.29
CA GLY A 151 -2.44 20.60 26.26
C GLY A 151 -3.77 20.91 25.56
N GLU A 152 -3.79 21.95 24.72
CA GLU A 152 -4.95 22.32 23.91
C GLU A 152 -5.39 21.16 23.00
N TRP A 153 -4.43 20.49 22.35
CA TRP A 153 -4.74 19.34 21.49
C TRP A 153 -5.33 18.17 22.28
N LYS A 154 -4.76 17.86 23.45
CA LYS A 154 -5.25 16.79 24.32
C LYS A 154 -6.67 17.08 24.82
N GLU A 155 -6.96 18.32 25.21
CA GLU A 155 -8.30 18.74 25.63
C GLU A 155 -9.30 18.67 24.47
N ARG A 156 -8.91 19.13 23.27
CA ARG A 156 -9.71 19.02 22.04
C ARG A 156 -10.09 17.56 21.76
N LEU A 157 -9.11 16.65 21.82
CA LEU A 157 -9.33 15.22 21.59
C LEU A 157 -10.22 14.59 22.66
N ALA A 158 -10.03 14.92 23.94
CA ALA A 158 -10.85 14.38 25.02
C ALA A 158 -12.34 14.76 24.88
N GLY A 159 -12.63 15.95 24.32
CA GLY A 159 -14.00 16.38 24.02
C GLY A 159 -14.64 15.68 22.82
N LEU A 160 -13.84 15.11 21.93
CA LEU A 160 -14.31 14.46 20.69
C LEU A 160 -14.32 12.93 20.80
N VAL A 161 -13.34 12.36 21.49
CA VAL A 161 -13.15 10.92 21.68
C VAL A 161 -12.73 10.68 23.14
N PRO A 162 -13.70 10.58 24.09
CA PRO A 162 -13.40 10.54 25.52
C PRO A 162 -12.49 9.39 25.95
N GLU A 163 -12.56 8.25 25.27
CA GLU A 163 -11.74 7.06 25.55
C GLU A 163 -10.36 7.09 24.86
N LEU A 164 -10.05 8.12 24.07
CA LEU A 164 -8.80 8.22 23.35
C LEU A 164 -7.65 8.56 24.29
N ALA A 165 -6.66 7.68 24.35
CA ALA A 165 -5.37 7.99 24.92
C ALA A 165 -4.32 8.16 23.81
N LEU A 166 -3.58 9.26 23.89
CA LEU A 166 -2.39 9.49 23.06
C LEU A 166 -1.22 8.62 23.54
N PRO A 167 -0.26 8.28 22.67
CA PRO A 167 0.99 7.64 23.08
C PRO A 167 1.73 8.46 24.15
N ASP A 168 2.47 7.78 25.03
CA ASP A 168 3.33 8.43 26.01
C ASP A 168 4.56 8.97 25.28
N ALA A 169 4.51 10.26 24.94
CA ALA A 169 5.56 10.88 24.14
C ALA A 169 6.92 10.81 24.84
N GLU A 170 6.97 11.08 26.15
CA GLU A 170 8.21 11.08 26.93
C GLU A 170 8.85 9.69 26.98
N LYS A 171 8.06 8.65 27.30
CA LYS A 171 8.54 7.26 27.36
C LYS A 171 9.13 6.77 26.03
N ASN A 172 8.62 7.28 24.92
CA ASN A 172 9.07 6.91 23.58
C ASN A 172 10.11 7.87 22.99
N GLY A 173 10.57 8.88 23.76
CA GLY A 173 11.53 9.87 23.27
C GLY A 173 10.98 10.73 22.12
N LEU A 174 9.66 10.99 22.15
CA LEU A 174 8.94 11.77 21.16
C LEU A 174 8.66 13.18 21.65
N VAL A 175 8.73 14.13 20.72
CA VAL A 175 8.35 15.53 20.93
C VAL A 175 7.12 15.82 20.09
N PHE A 176 6.07 16.35 20.73
CA PHE A 176 4.86 16.78 20.02
C PHE A 176 5.18 17.93 19.05
N VAL A 177 4.62 17.85 17.84
CA VAL A 177 4.79 18.85 16.78
C VAL A 177 3.49 19.61 16.53
N ASP A 178 2.41 18.87 16.25
CA ASP A 178 1.06 19.39 16.14
C ASP A 178 -0.01 18.32 16.20
N GLY A 179 -1.26 18.77 16.37
CA GLY A 179 -2.46 18.00 16.18
C GLY A 179 -3.39 18.64 15.14
N LYS A 180 -4.23 17.83 14.48
CA LYS A 180 -5.23 18.31 13.52
C LYS A 180 -6.48 17.43 13.50
N ASP A 181 -7.62 18.07 13.25
CA ASP A 181 -8.95 17.44 13.10
C ASP A 181 -9.16 16.88 11.68
N GLU A 182 -8.16 16.18 11.15
CA GLU A 182 -8.23 15.52 9.84
C GLU A 182 -7.34 14.27 9.80
N ALA A 183 -7.52 13.44 8.78
CA ALA A 183 -6.63 12.33 8.48
C ALA A 183 -5.19 12.80 8.20
N ALA A 184 -4.22 11.91 8.44
CA ALA A 184 -2.81 12.20 8.23
C ALA A 184 -2.53 12.60 6.78
N TYR A 185 -3.18 11.90 5.86
CA TYR A 185 -3.10 12.07 4.42
C TYR A 185 -4.35 11.50 3.75
N GLY A 186 -4.63 12.00 2.55
CA GLY A 186 -5.74 11.59 1.72
C GLY A 186 -7.11 11.73 2.38
N GLY A 187 -8.09 11.03 1.80
CA GLY A 187 -9.45 10.93 2.35
C GLY A 187 -10.37 10.16 1.43
N SER A 188 -11.48 9.65 1.96
CA SER A 188 -12.51 9.01 1.13
C SER A 188 -13.33 10.08 0.43
N VAL A 189 -13.20 10.21 -0.89
CA VAL A 189 -14.03 11.16 -1.64
C VAL A 189 -15.49 10.76 -1.55
N PHE A 190 -16.33 11.73 -1.21
CA PHE A 190 -17.77 11.55 -1.11
C PHE A 190 -18.56 12.39 -2.13
N GLU A 191 -18.00 13.49 -2.64
CA GLU A 191 -18.61 14.34 -3.67
C GLU A 191 -18.39 13.77 -5.09
N MET A 192 -18.96 12.60 -5.36
CA MET A 192 -18.82 11.93 -6.66
C MET A 192 -19.26 12.79 -7.84
N GLU A 193 -20.33 13.59 -7.68
CA GLU A 193 -20.82 14.48 -8.73
C GLU A 193 -19.86 15.65 -8.99
N THR A 194 -19.24 16.20 -7.94
CA THR A 194 -18.17 17.21 -8.10
C THR A 194 -16.97 16.60 -8.79
N ALA A 195 -16.52 15.40 -8.39
CA ALA A 195 -15.40 14.70 -9.03
C ALA A 195 -15.64 14.51 -10.55
N LYS A 196 -16.83 14.04 -10.94
CA LYS A 196 -17.20 13.87 -12.36
C LYS A 196 -17.21 15.19 -13.13
N ARG A 197 -17.72 16.26 -12.53
CA ARG A 197 -17.73 17.59 -13.18
C ARG A 197 -16.31 18.12 -13.37
N LEU A 198 -15.44 18.02 -12.36
CA LEU A 198 -14.03 18.43 -12.48
C LEU A 198 -13.32 17.65 -13.59
N GLN A 199 -13.62 16.36 -13.73
CA GLN A 199 -13.11 15.57 -14.84
C GLN A 199 -13.63 16.04 -16.21
N ALA A 200 -14.93 16.27 -16.33
CA ALA A 200 -15.51 16.80 -17.57
C ALA A 200 -14.86 18.14 -17.93
N GLU A 201 -14.64 19.03 -16.96
CA GLU A 201 -13.97 20.30 -17.16
C GLU A 201 -12.54 20.13 -17.70
N VAL A 202 -11.73 19.25 -17.10
CA VAL A 202 -10.38 18.95 -17.58
C VAL A 202 -10.41 18.38 -19.00
N THR A 203 -11.34 17.47 -19.28
CA THR A 203 -11.43 16.77 -20.57
C THR A 203 -11.93 17.67 -21.69
N GLU A 204 -13.00 18.42 -21.45
CA GLU A 204 -13.66 19.27 -22.44
C GLU A 204 -12.88 20.56 -22.72
N GLN A 205 -12.22 21.12 -21.70
CA GLN A 205 -11.49 22.38 -21.81
C GLN A 205 -9.98 22.18 -22.01
N GLY A 206 -9.50 20.92 -21.98
CA GLY A 206 -8.08 20.60 -22.13
C GLY A 206 -7.19 21.19 -21.03
N LYS A 207 -7.73 21.35 -19.81
CA LYS A 207 -6.95 21.83 -18.66
C LYS A 207 -6.03 20.72 -18.15
N ALA A 208 -4.94 21.10 -17.47
CA ALA A 208 -4.10 20.12 -16.78
C ALA A 208 -4.75 19.61 -15.48
N LEU A 209 -5.53 20.45 -14.81
CA LEU A 209 -6.21 20.13 -13.55
C LEU A 209 -7.44 21.01 -13.35
N ALA A 210 -8.38 20.55 -12.54
CA ALA A 210 -9.51 21.33 -12.04
C ALA A 210 -9.71 21.02 -10.55
N TRP A 211 -10.11 22.02 -9.77
CA TRP A 211 -10.40 21.84 -8.36
C TRP A 211 -11.53 22.76 -7.91
N GLU A 212 -12.20 22.37 -6.82
CA GLU A 212 -13.29 23.12 -6.22
C GLU A 212 -13.24 23.03 -4.70
N LYS A 213 -13.50 24.14 -4.01
CA LYS A 213 -13.64 24.15 -2.54
C LYS A 213 -14.85 23.32 -2.13
N ILE A 214 -14.69 22.52 -1.08
CA ILE A 214 -15.78 21.69 -0.54
C ILE A 214 -16.29 22.32 0.75
N GLU A 215 -17.52 22.82 0.68
CA GLU A 215 -18.25 23.35 1.83
C GLU A 215 -19.05 22.21 2.47
N ARG A 216 -18.45 21.56 3.47
CA ARG A 216 -19.18 20.59 4.29
C ARG A 216 -18.85 20.82 5.75
N GLU A 217 -19.91 21.04 6.54
CA GLU A 217 -19.85 21.29 7.98
C GLU A 217 -19.47 20.04 8.78
N GLU A 218 -19.92 18.84 8.40
CA GLU A 218 -19.67 17.60 9.15
C GLU A 218 -18.81 16.58 8.39
N GLU A 219 -17.83 16.00 9.05
CA GLU A 219 -17.00 14.94 8.48
C GLU A 219 -17.67 13.57 8.63
N ARG A 220 -17.83 12.83 7.52
CA ARG A 220 -18.52 11.52 7.52
C ARG A 220 -17.72 10.42 8.19
N LEU A 221 -16.40 10.54 8.16
CA LEU A 221 -15.46 9.62 8.79
C LEU A 221 -14.45 10.46 9.57
N PRO A 222 -14.83 10.98 10.76
CA PRO A 222 -13.96 11.84 11.54
C PRO A 222 -12.62 11.17 11.77
N ALA A 223 -11.55 11.92 11.50
CA ALA A 223 -10.20 11.46 11.71
C ALA A 223 -9.40 12.54 12.43
N TYR A 224 -8.54 12.11 13.34
CA TYR A 224 -7.68 13.01 14.10
C TYR A 224 -6.25 12.54 14.00
N THR A 225 -5.33 13.47 13.82
CA THR A 225 -3.92 13.17 13.62
C THR A 225 -3.07 13.95 14.59
N THR A 226 -2.10 13.27 15.18
CA THR A 226 -1.08 13.83 16.07
C THR A 226 0.28 13.56 15.45
N SER A 227 1.04 14.61 15.17
CA SER A 227 2.40 14.53 14.66
C SER A 227 3.42 14.71 15.78
N TYR A 228 4.45 13.87 15.75
CA TYR A 228 5.57 13.82 16.67
C TYR A 228 6.90 13.83 15.90
N ARG A 229 7.98 14.15 16.60
CA ARG A 229 9.36 13.93 16.15
C ARG A 229 10.12 13.09 17.15
N ASP A 230 10.93 12.17 16.65
CA ASP A 230 11.89 11.44 17.47
C ASP A 230 13.19 12.24 17.69
N ALA A 231 14.13 11.68 18.45
CA ALA A 231 15.44 12.27 18.71
C ALA A 231 16.32 12.44 17.45
N GLY A 232 16.05 11.69 16.38
CA GLY A 232 16.68 11.84 15.07
C GLY A 232 16.04 12.92 14.20
N GLY A 233 14.95 13.53 14.67
CA GLY A 233 14.16 14.51 13.91
C GLY A 233 13.22 13.89 12.89
N HIS A 234 13.03 12.57 12.91
CA HIS A 234 12.12 11.88 12.01
C HIS A 234 10.68 12.06 12.47
N GLU A 235 9.78 12.29 11.51
CA GLU A 235 8.36 12.44 11.80
C GLU A 235 7.69 11.09 12.07
N LEU A 236 6.89 11.07 13.13
CA LEU A 236 6.00 9.97 13.50
C LEU A 236 4.59 10.52 13.62
N ILE A 237 3.64 9.78 13.08
CA ILE A 237 2.24 10.17 13.03
C ILE A 237 1.45 9.15 13.83
N PHE A 238 0.60 9.62 14.73
CA PHE A 238 -0.44 8.83 15.37
C PHE A 238 -1.79 9.36 14.90
N SER A 239 -2.53 8.57 14.15
CA SER A 239 -3.86 8.93 13.66
C SER A 239 -4.92 7.99 14.17
N VAL A 240 -6.11 8.53 14.38
CA VAL A 240 -7.32 7.79 14.72
C VAL A 240 -8.41 8.08 13.71
N GLN A 241 -9.19 7.08 13.36
CA GLN A 241 -10.36 7.21 12.49
C GLN A 241 -11.55 6.52 13.13
N LEU A 242 -12.67 7.23 13.21
CA LEU A 242 -13.89 6.76 13.86
C LEU A 242 -14.89 6.19 12.85
N PHE A 243 -15.54 5.10 13.24
CA PHE A 243 -16.60 4.45 12.49
C PHE A 243 -17.80 4.20 13.40
N GLY A 244 -18.86 5.00 13.26
CA GLY A 244 -20.08 4.90 14.06
C GLY A 244 -21.01 3.73 13.67
N GLU A 245 -20.81 3.16 12.50
CA GLU A 245 -21.61 2.03 12.00
C GLU A 245 -20.73 0.82 11.67
N LYS A 246 -21.37 -0.36 11.58
CA LYS A 246 -20.70 -1.57 11.13
C LYS A 246 -20.17 -1.36 9.71
N ILE A 247 -18.85 -1.42 9.54
CA ILE A 247 -18.21 -1.13 8.27
C ILE A 247 -17.23 -2.23 7.86
N LYS A 248 -17.20 -2.48 6.56
CA LYS A 248 -16.19 -3.32 5.91
C LYS A 248 -15.41 -2.45 4.93
N LEU A 249 -14.14 -2.20 5.24
CA LEU A 249 -13.22 -1.51 4.36
C LEU A 249 -12.48 -2.53 3.52
N VAL A 250 -12.62 -2.44 2.20
CA VAL A 250 -11.86 -3.24 1.24
C VAL A 250 -10.95 -2.30 0.48
N GLY A 251 -9.64 -2.47 0.66
CA GLY A 251 -8.61 -1.65 0.03
C GLY A 251 -7.74 -2.45 -0.93
N LEU A 252 -7.23 -1.76 -1.95
CA LEU A 252 -6.12 -2.23 -2.76
C LEU A 252 -4.85 -1.54 -2.25
N THR A 253 -3.78 -2.31 -2.04
CA THR A 253 -2.51 -1.77 -1.56
C THR A 253 -1.34 -2.40 -2.32
N GLN A 254 -0.20 -1.71 -2.34
CA GLN A 254 1.07 -2.31 -2.74
C GLN A 254 1.96 -2.62 -1.54
N ALA A 255 1.49 -2.29 -0.34
CA ALA A 255 2.29 -2.42 0.84
C ALA A 255 2.65 -3.89 1.07
N GLN A 256 3.88 -4.12 1.51
CA GLN A 256 4.23 -5.37 2.16
C GLN A 256 3.53 -5.38 3.51
N GLN A 257 2.83 -6.48 3.83
CA GLN A 257 1.98 -6.54 5.01
C GLN A 257 2.33 -7.73 5.89
N GLU A 258 2.23 -7.51 7.19
CA GLU A 258 2.45 -8.55 8.19
C GLU A 258 1.46 -8.35 9.34
N LYS A 259 0.81 -9.44 9.77
CA LYS A 259 0.06 -9.44 11.02
C LYS A 259 1.00 -9.59 12.19
N ILE A 260 0.82 -8.75 13.20
CA ILE A 260 1.48 -8.87 14.49
C ILE A 260 0.44 -8.92 15.61
N ARG A 261 0.87 -9.35 16.79
CA ARG A 261 0.04 -9.37 17.99
C ARG A 261 0.62 -8.41 19.01
N LEU A 262 -0.21 -7.51 19.53
CA LEU A 262 0.15 -6.54 20.57
C LEU A 262 0.08 -7.18 21.96
N SER A 263 0.62 -6.52 22.97
CA SER A 263 0.77 -7.06 24.33
C SER A 263 -0.56 -7.42 25.00
N ASP A 264 -1.63 -6.70 24.69
CA ASP A 264 -3.00 -6.96 25.16
C ASP A 264 -3.74 -8.03 24.35
N GLY A 265 -3.08 -8.61 23.34
CA GLY A 265 -3.61 -9.66 22.49
C GLY A 265 -4.35 -9.18 21.24
N ARG A 266 -4.50 -7.87 21.02
CA ARG A 266 -5.07 -7.35 19.76
C ARG A 266 -4.20 -7.72 18.56
N GLU A 267 -4.86 -7.97 17.43
CA GLU A 267 -4.18 -8.09 16.14
C GLU A 267 -3.89 -6.70 15.60
N ALA A 268 -2.68 -6.51 15.08
CA ALA A 268 -2.28 -5.31 14.36
C ALA A 268 -1.70 -5.66 13.01
N LEU A 269 -1.82 -4.73 12.07
CA LEU A 269 -1.33 -4.83 10.71
C LEU A 269 -0.13 -3.90 10.55
N TYR A 270 1.05 -4.49 10.46
CA TYR A 270 2.24 -3.78 10.01
C TYR A 270 2.22 -3.71 8.48
N SER A 271 2.51 -2.54 7.92
CA SER A 271 2.51 -2.30 6.48
C SER A 271 3.65 -1.37 6.09
N VAL A 272 4.38 -1.73 5.03
CA VAL A 272 5.42 -0.88 4.41
C VAL A 272 5.05 -0.63 2.96
N ASN A 273 4.81 0.63 2.61
CA ASN A 273 4.55 1.06 1.26
C ASN A 273 5.73 1.90 0.74
N ASP A 274 6.54 1.33 -0.16
CA ASP A 274 7.69 2.00 -0.80
C ASP A 274 7.28 2.84 -2.02
N LYS A 275 5.98 3.07 -2.23
CA LYS A 275 5.42 3.85 -3.32
C LYS A 275 4.26 4.73 -2.84
N PHE A 276 4.48 5.43 -1.74
CA PHE A 276 3.48 6.23 -1.06
C PHE A 276 3.42 7.66 -1.62
N LEU A 277 2.23 8.05 -2.12
CA LEU A 277 2.04 9.35 -2.78
C LEU A 277 2.24 10.55 -1.86
N TYR A 278 1.92 10.45 -0.57
CA TYR A 278 1.89 11.63 0.30
C TYR A 278 3.20 11.89 1.07
N ALA A 279 4.27 11.15 0.77
CA ALA A 279 5.59 11.33 1.38
C ALA A 279 6.65 11.64 0.32
N ASP A 280 7.56 12.57 0.64
CA ASP A 280 8.67 12.93 -0.25
C ASP A 280 9.64 11.76 -0.49
N SER A 281 9.83 10.91 0.53
CA SER A 281 10.62 9.66 0.44
C SER A 281 9.99 8.59 -0.46
N ASN A 282 8.74 8.81 -0.91
CA ASN A 282 7.89 7.77 -1.49
C ASN A 282 7.64 6.58 -0.56
N ARG A 283 7.98 6.67 0.74
CA ARG A 283 7.85 5.56 1.68
C ARG A 283 6.89 5.91 2.81
N TYR A 284 6.11 4.93 3.23
CA TYR A 284 5.35 4.98 4.46
C TYR A 284 5.34 3.62 5.15
N ALA A 285 5.88 3.57 6.36
CA ALA A 285 5.76 2.43 7.25
C ALA A 285 4.68 2.72 8.29
N SER A 286 3.80 1.76 8.56
CA SER A 286 2.71 1.93 9.51
C SER A 286 2.39 0.66 10.27
N LEU A 287 1.80 0.84 11.44
CA LEU A 287 1.20 -0.17 12.26
C LEU A 287 -0.21 0.26 12.61
N SER A 288 -1.21 -0.52 12.17
CA SER A 288 -2.62 -0.22 12.41
C SER A 288 -3.30 -1.28 13.27
N TRP A 289 -4.15 -0.88 14.20
CA TRP A 289 -4.96 -1.80 15.01
C TRP A 289 -6.34 -1.21 15.26
N ILE A 290 -7.29 -2.06 15.64
CA ILE A 290 -8.67 -1.66 15.86
C ILE A 290 -9.02 -1.81 17.34
N ASP A 291 -9.74 -0.83 17.87
CA ASP A 291 -10.45 -0.95 19.14
C ASP A 291 -11.94 -0.75 18.87
N THR A 292 -12.78 -1.70 19.26
CA THR A 292 -14.22 -1.58 19.11
C THR A 292 -14.82 -1.21 20.47
N GLN A 293 -15.36 0.00 20.53
CA GLN A 293 -16.04 0.56 21.68
C GLN A 293 -17.55 0.35 21.54
N GLU A 294 -18.32 0.69 22.58
CA GLU A 294 -19.78 0.49 22.56
C GLU A 294 -20.45 1.24 21.39
N GLU A 295 -20.04 2.50 21.17
CA GLU A 295 -20.69 3.38 20.19
C GLU A 295 -19.97 3.43 18.83
N ALA A 296 -18.67 3.11 18.78
CA ALA A 296 -17.88 3.21 17.55
C ALA A 296 -16.74 2.20 17.50
N SER A 297 -16.32 1.84 16.29
CA SER A 297 -15.01 1.22 16.07
C SER A 297 -13.99 2.31 15.75
N VAL A 298 -12.80 2.19 16.33
CA VAL A 298 -11.69 3.13 16.15
C VAL A 298 -10.54 2.40 15.48
N LEU A 299 -10.12 2.90 14.31
CA LEU A 299 -8.88 2.47 13.67
C LEU A 299 -7.76 3.39 14.14
N TYR A 300 -6.80 2.82 14.86
CA TYR A 300 -5.56 3.48 15.23
C TYR A 300 -4.49 3.15 14.22
N THR A 301 -3.67 4.15 13.89
CA THR A 301 -2.50 3.97 13.04
C THR A 301 -1.35 4.78 13.61
N VAL A 302 -0.22 4.11 13.85
CA VAL A 302 1.08 4.77 14.02
C VAL A 302 1.84 4.62 12.71
N GLY A 303 2.43 5.67 12.19
CA GLY A 303 3.22 5.59 10.96
C GLY A 303 4.34 6.61 10.88
N SER A 304 5.20 6.41 9.89
CA SER A 304 6.32 7.31 9.60
C SER A 304 6.64 7.32 8.12
N PHE A 305 7.02 8.50 7.64
CA PHE A 305 7.54 8.71 6.28
C PHE A 305 9.07 8.52 6.21
N SER A 306 9.74 8.29 7.35
CA SER A 306 11.18 8.15 7.41
C SER A 306 11.63 6.73 7.04
N ASP A 307 12.67 6.65 6.21
CA ASP A 307 13.36 5.38 5.92
C ASP A 307 14.07 4.80 7.15
N ALA A 308 14.35 5.65 8.15
CA ALA A 308 14.99 5.24 9.40
C ALA A 308 14.00 4.63 10.41
N ALA A 309 12.68 4.78 10.19
CA ALA A 309 11.68 4.27 11.11
C ALA A 309 11.67 2.73 11.10
N THR A 310 11.86 2.13 12.28
CA THR A 310 11.85 0.68 12.42
C THR A 310 10.48 0.17 12.82
N LYS A 311 10.21 -1.10 12.51
CA LYS A 311 8.99 -1.78 12.94
C LYS A 311 8.87 -1.76 14.47
N GLU A 312 9.98 -2.00 15.16
CA GLU A 312 10.06 -2.03 16.62
C GLU A 312 9.71 -0.67 17.24
N GLN A 313 10.11 0.43 16.59
CA GLN A 313 9.74 1.78 17.02
C GLN A 313 8.22 2.01 16.90
N LEU A 314 7.61 1.62 15.78
CA LEU A 314 6.15 1.74 15.61
C LEU A 314 5.39 0.88 16.62
N ILE A 315 5.89 -0.34 16.91
CA ILE A 315 5.33 -1.21 17.94
C ILE A 315 5.43 -0.55 19.32
N ALA A 316 6.59 0.00 19.70
CA ALA A 316 6.76 0.63 21.01
C ALA A 316 5.78 1.79 21.24
N VAL A 317 5.57 2.63 20.23
CA VAL A 317 4.61 3.74 20.27
C VAL A 317 3.17 3.22 20.38
N ALA A 318 2.81 2.20 19.61
CA ALA A 318 1.49 1.58 19.69
C ALA A 318 1.22 0.97 21.08
N GLU A 319 2.15 0.17 21.59
CA GLU A 319 2.07 -0.43 22.93
C GLU A 319 1.95 0.62 24.04
N SER A 320 2.60 1.76 23.84
CA SER A 320 2.46 2.88 24.75
C SER A 320 1.08 3.53 24.70
N ALA A 321 0.48 3.70 23.52
CA ALA A 321 -0.90 4.18 23.40
C ALA A 321 -1.88 3.20 24.07
N ILE A 322 -1.69 1.90 23.87
CA ILE A 322 -2.49 0.84 24.51
C ILE A 322 -2.39 0.91 26.03
N SER A 323 -1.16 1.03 26.55
CA SER A 323 -0.92 1.15 27.98
C SER A 323 -1.64 2.36 28.57
N GLN A 324 -1.65 3.49 27.86
CA GLN A 324 -2.34 4.71 28.27
C GLN A 324 -3.87 4.55 28.20
N GLN A 325 -4.42 3.85 27.21
CA GLN A 325 -5.85 3.55 27.11
C GLN A 325 -6.35 2.74 28.31
N ALA A 326 -5.56 1.77 28.78
CA ALA A 326 -5.90 0.98 29.96
C ALA A 326 -5.94 1.79 31.27
N ILE A 327 -5.30 2.98 31.31
CA ILE A 327 -5.38 3.91 32.44
C ILE A 327 -6.66 4.75 32.35
N VAL A 328 -7.06 5.15 31.14
CA VAL A 328 -8.24 5.98 30.89
C VAL A 328 -9.54 5.19 31.05
N LYS A 329 -9.56 3.90 30.65
CA LYS A 329 -10.71 3.00 30.88
C LYS A 329 -10.65 2.42 32.31
N PRO A 330 -11.55 2.80 33.23
CA PRO A 330 -11.62 2.12 34.53
C PRO A 330 -11.96 0.64 34.31
N ALA A 331 -11.33 -0.26 35.08
CA ALA A 331 -11.66 -1.68 35.06
C ALA A 331 -13.16 -1.87 35.35
N ALA A 332 -13.87 -2.44 34.38
CA ALA A 332 -15.30 -2.75 34.47
C ALA A 332 -15.60 -3.86 35.50
#